data_AF-A0A090L308-F1
#
_entry.id   AF-A0A090L308-F1
#
_cell.length_a   1.000
_cell.length_b   1.000
_cell.length_c   1.000
_cell.angle_alpha   90.00
_cell.angle_beta   90.00
_cell.angle_gamma   90.00
#
_symmetry.space_group_name_H-M   'P 1'
#
loop_
_entity.id
_entity.type
_entity.pdbx_description
1 polymer ?
#
loop_
_entity_poly.entity_id
_entity_poly.type
_entity_poly.pdbx_seq_one_letter_code
_entity_poly.pdbx_strand_id
1 'polypeptide(L)' 'MSSKDELRKLYDTNDSDKNGSLNLNEATKAITNVKENLKNPDNFENDFKKLAPNGEISFEDFCKLFKGF' A
#
# COMPACT_ATOMS: atom_id res chain seq x y z
N MET A 1 7.32 -9.58 -11.65
CA MET A 1 7.83 -8.23 -11.33
C MET A 1 6.63 -7.31 -11.37
N SER A 2 6.01 -7.00 -10.24
CA SER A 2 4.97 -5.96 -10.21
C SER A 2 5.70 -4.64 -10.47
N SER A 3 5.55 -4.11 -11.67
CA SER A 3 6.33 -2.96 -12.12
C SER A 3 5.98 -1.77 -11.24
N LYS A 4 6.98 -0.99 -10.83
CA LYS A 4 6.78 0.22 -10.00
C LYS A 4 5.64 1.09 -10.54
N ASP A 5 5.47 1.12 -11.86
CA ASP A 5 4.37 1.76 -12.58
C ASP A 5 2.96 1.26 -12.22
N GLU A 6 2.75 -0.06 -12.10
CA GLU A 6 1.44 -0.60 -11.72
C GLU A 6 1.12 -0.24 -10.28
N LEU A 7 2.10 -0.36 -9.39
CA LEU A 7 1.97 0.08 -8.00
C LEU A 7 1.73 1.57 -7.91
N ARG A 8 2.40 2.38 -8.74
CA ARG A 8 2.23 3.84 -8.79
C ARG A 8 0.84 4.20 -9.26
N LYS A 9 0.31 3.54 -10.29
CA LYS A 9 -1.06 3.76 -10.76
C LYS A 9 -2.09 3.36 -9.71
N LEU A 10 -1.91 2.20 -9.07
CA LEU A 10 -2.78 1.76 -7.98
C LEU A 10 -2.74 2.73 -6.80
N TYR A 11 -1.54 3.17 -6.45
CA TYR A 11 -1.33 4.15 -5.39
C TYR A 11 -2.04 5.47 -5.72
N ASP A 12 -1.79 6.05 -6.89
CA ASP A 12 -2.41 7.32 -7.34
C ASP A 12 -3.93 7.20 -7.49
N THR A 13 -4.43 6.02 -7.87
CA THR A 13 -5.88 5.75 -7.97
C THR A 13 -6.55 5.70 -6.59
N ASN A 14 -5.82 5.28 -5.55
CA ASN A 14 -6.37 5.16 -4.19
C ASN A 14 -6.06 6.38 -3.31
N ASP A 15 -5.00 7.14 -3.61
CA ASP A 15 -4.61 8.40 -2.98
C ASP A 15 -5.58 9.49 -3.42
N SER A 16 -6.73 9.55 -2.73
CA SER A 16 -7.80 10.49 -3.08
C SER A 16 -7.41 11.93 -2.75
N ASP A 17 -6.59 12.11 -1.73
CA ASP A 17 -6.06 13.41 -1.31
C ASP A 17 -4.86 13.88 -2.14
N LYS A 18 -4.32 13.02 -3.02
CA LYS A 18 -3.11 13.28 -3.82
C LYS A 18 -1.96 13.83 -2.98
N ASN A 19 -1.85 13.38 -1.73
CA ASN A 19 -0.81 13.81 -0.82
C ASN A 19 0.53 13.12 -1.15
N GLY A 20 0.49 12.03 -1.92
CA GLY A 20 1.64 11.16 -2.10
C GLY A 20 1.86 10.23 -0.91
N SER A 21 0.84 10.10 -0.05
CA SER A 21 0.76 9.25 1.15
C SER A 21 -0.59 8.54 1.17
N LEU A 22 -0.66 7.25 1.47
CA LEU A 22 -1.93 6.53 1.64
C LEU A 22 -2.21 6.34 3.12
N ASN A 23 -3.37 6.76 3.60
CA ASN A 23 -3.78 6.40 4.96
C ASN A 23 -4.17 4.92 5.05
N LEU A 24 -4.37 4.41 6.27
CA LEU A 24 -4.72 3.01 6.50
C LEU A 24 -5.95 2.57 5.70
N ASN A 25 -6.96 3.44 5.56
CA ASN A 25 -8.19 3.13 4.86
C ASN A 25 -7.97 3.06 3.34
N GLU A 26 -7.21 4.00 2.76
CA GLU A 26 -6.86 4.02 1.34
C GLU A 26 -5.91 2.87 0.98
N ALA A 27 -4.92 2.59 1.83
CA ALA A 27 -4.03 1.46 1.65
C ALA A 27 -4.79 0.14 1.73
N THR A 28 -5.74 -0.01 2.66
CA THR A 28 -6.61 -1.19 2.75
C THR A 28 -7.47 -1.36 1.50
N LYS A 29 -8.00 -0.26 0.94
CA LYS A 29 -8.75 -0.28 -0.32
C LYS A 29 -7.86 -0.67 -1.49
N ALA A 30 -6.68 -0.05 -1.61
CA ALA A 30 -5.69 -0.37 -2.64
C ALA A 30 -5.33 -1.85 -2.60
N ILE A 31 -5.04 -2.37 -1.41
CA ILE A 31 -4.69 -3.77 -1.18
C ILE A 31 -5.86 -4.71 -1.40
N THR A 32 -7.09 -4.31 -1.07
CA THR A 32 -8.28 -5.11 -1.38
C THR A 32 -8.55 -5.16 -2.88
N ASN A 33 -8.22 -4.10 -3.62
CA ASN A 33 -8.34 -4.09 -5.07
C ASN A 33 -7.27 -4.96 -5.75
N VAL A 34 -6.14 -5.20 -5.06
CA VAL A 34 -5.04 -6.05 -5.52
C VAL A 34 -5.00 -7.38 -4.76
N LYS A 35 -6.02 -7.68 -3.94
CA LYS A 35 -5.98 -8.76 -2.92
C LYS A 35 -5.75 -10.15 -3.49
N GLU A 36 -5.99 -10.35 -4.78
CA GLU A 36 -5.59 -11.59 -5.48
C GLU A 36 -4.07 -11.82 -5.49
N ASN A 37 -3.25 -10.79 -5.23
CA ASN A 37 -1.78 -10.88 -5.22
C ASN A 37 -1.14 -10.71 -3.83
N LEU A 38 -1.90 -10.40 -2.77
CA LEU A 38 -1.31 -10.30 -1.44
C LEU A 38 -1.10 -11.67 -0.82
N LYS A 39 0.17 -12.02 -0.61
CA LYS A 39 0.57 -13.28 0.00
C LYS A 39 0.06 -13.44 1.45
N ASN A 40 -0.09 -12.35 2.21
CA ASN A 40 -0.49 -12.39 3.62
C ASN A 40 -1.31 -11.16 4.03
N PRO A 41 -2.64 -11.16 3.82
CA PRO A 41 -3.50 -10.06 4.25
C PRO A 41 -3.50 -9.86 5.78
N ASP A 42 -3.29 -10.92 6.58
CA ASP A 42 -3.19 -10.84 8.04
C ASP A 42 -1.98 -10.04 8.53
N ASN A 43 -0.87 -10.06 7.79
CA ASN A 43 0.34 -9.34 8.20
C ASN A 43 0.37 -7.90 7.69
N PHE A 44 -0.50 -7.55 6.73
CA PHE A 44 -0.55 -6.21 6.14
C PHE A 44 -0.75 -5.12 7.20
N GLU A 45 -1.69 -5.27 8.13
CA GLU A 45 -1.95 -4.22 9.12
C GLU A 45 -0.76 -4.00 10.04
N ASN A 46 -0.03 -5.07 10.36
CA ASN A 46 1.16 -5.03 11.21
C ASN A 46 2.35 -4.39 10.48
N ASP A 47 2.57 -4.76 9.21
CA ASP A 47 3.59 -4.16 8.34
C ASP A 47 3.26 -2.69 8.01
N PHE A 48 1.98 -2.38 7.80
CA PHE A 48 1.50 -1.01 7.62
C PHE A 48 1.81 -0.18 8.87
N LYS A 49 1.44 -0.64 10.07
CA LYS A 49 1.74 0.08 11.32
C LYS A 49 3.24 0.28 11.55
N LYS A 50 4.08 -0.66 11.12
CA LYS A 50 5.55 -0.53 11.19
C LYS A 50 6.10 0.54 10.26
N LEU A 51 5.53 0.66 9.05
CA LEU A 51 6.01 1.56 8.01
C LEU A 51 5.31 2.93 8.03
N ALA A 52 4.11 3.00 8.59
CA ALA A 52 3.26 4.18 8.73
C ALA A 52 2.95 4.47 10.20
N PRO A 53 3.95 4.82 11.03
CA PRO A 53 3.74 5.13 12.44
C PRO A 53 2.84 6.36 12.66
N ASN A 54 2.78 7.24 11.67
CA ASN A 54 1.94 8.44 11.58
C ASN A 54 0.53 8.16 11.02
N GLY A 55 0.23 6.91 10.65
CA GLY A 55 -1.07 6.51 10.06
C GLY A 55 -1.16 6.64 8.55
N GLU A 56 -0.08 7.11 7.90
CA GLU A 56 0.03 7.31 6.46
C GLU A 56 1.30 6.63 5.93
N ILE A 57 1.17 5.85 4.85
CA ILE A 57 2.26 5.13 4.22
C ILE A 57 2.69 5.81 2.93
N SER A 58 4.00 6.05 2.81
CA SER A 58 4.59 6.57 1.57
C SER A 58 4.61 5.52 0.47
N PHE A 59 4.67 5.98 -0.79
CA PHE A 59 4.74 5.10 -1.95
C PHE A 59 5.87 4.05 -1.87
N GLU A 60 7.04 4.42 -1.35
CA GLU A 60 8.17 3.51 -1.19
C GLU A 60 7.87 2.35 -0.25
N ASP A 61 7.25 2.65 0.89
CA ASP A 61 6.92 1.66 1.90
C ASP A 61 5.73 0.80 1.49
N PHE A 62 4.74 1.38 0.79
CA PHE A 62 3.71 0.62 0.11
C PHE A 62 4.31 -0.38 -0.89
N CYS A 63 5.35 0.03 -1.62
CA CYS A 63 6.10 -0.86 -2.52
C CYS A 63 6.78 -2.01 -1.78
N LYS A 64 7.34 -1.77 -0.58
CA LYS A 64 7.94 -2.81 0.28
C LYS A 64 6.88 -3.80 0.77
N LEU A 65 5.73 -3.29 1.19
CA LEU A 65 4.57 -4.09 1.57
C LEU A 65 4.11 -5.01 0.44
N PHE A 66 4.06 -4.49 -0.78
CA PHE A 66 3.68 -5.26 -1.96
C PHE A 66 4.72 -6.28 -2.41
N LYS A 67 6.01 -5.96 -2.25
CA LYS A 67 7.09 -6.92 -2.56
C LYS A 67 7.23 -8.00 -1.51
N GLY A 68 6.66 -7.79 -0.31
CA GLY A 68 6.73 -8.72 0.81
C GLY A 68 8.17 -9.03 1.16
N PHE A 69 8.87 -8.04 1.72
CA PHE A 69 10.27 -8.08 2.19
C PHE A 69 11.24 -8.98 1.40
#